data_AF-A0A9W7WYV7-F1
#
_entry.id   AF-A0A9W7WYV7-F1
#
_cell.length_a   1.000
_cell.length_b   1.000
_cell.length_c   1.000
_cell.angle_alpha   90.00
_cell.angle_beta   90.00
_cell.angle_gamma   90.00
#
_symmetry.space_group_name_H-M   'P 1'
#
loop_
_entity.id
_entity.type
_entity.pdbx_description
1 polymer ?
#
loop_
_entity_poly.entity_id
_entity_poly.type
_entity_poly.pdbx_seq_one_letter_code
_entity_poly.pdbx_strand_id
1 'polypeptide(L)'
;MEMDRVQPDIKYEYCDRPGADQDRNENFYGDEKTPSQLGSSIKATVQNYRSRCFVLSAAGLGLICVFSILVLQIQMKAERDVKSSQKNMLQEFNETINLLQVSYSRLTTEKDQLQNDCRTDKELKLSYMNKVEELNKTVNDMQDSYSRLTTEKDQLQNDCRTDKELKLSYMNKVEELNKTLNDMQDSYSRLTTEKDQLQNWFNSIEAELKKRNSEKGYRFIDDKKSWTESRQFCRDRGGDLVVINSVEEQRYISSVVKEVVWIGLSDIDNEGVMKWVDNSPLNKRFWGQGEPNDDRGNEDCVELSPEKPTEKNWNDIPCSEKRKWICEN
;
A
#
# COMPACT_ATOMS: atom_id res chain seq x y z
N MET A 1 -2.96 30.93 0.86
CA MET A 1 -3.86 32.05 0.49
C MET A 1 -4.75 32.25 1.70
N GLU A 2 -4.37 33.18 2.57
CA GLU A 2 -5.11 33.53 3.79
C GLU A 2 -6.48 34.10 3.39
N MET A 3 -7.54 33.64 4.06
CA MET A 3 -8.85 34.26 3.98
C MET A 3 -9.27 34.70 5.37
N ASP A 4 -9.44 36.01 5.47
CA ASP A 4 -9.78 36.76 6.66
C ASP A 4 -11.06 36.30 7.36
N ARG A 5 -11.00 36.33 8.70
CA ARG A 5 -12.14 36.20 9.61
C ARG A 5 -13.08 37.38 9.44
N VAL A 6 -14.36 37.10 9.18
CA VAL A 6 -15.45 38.09 9.31
C VAL A 6 -16.29 37.70 10.53
N GLN A 7 -16.16 38.49 11.60
CA GLN A 7 -17.13 38.53 12.70
C GLN A 7 -18.27 39.51 12.36
N PRO A 8 -19.53 39.19 12.68
CA PRO A 8 -20.55 40.21 12.87
C PRO A 8 -20.86 40.40 14.36
N ASP A 9 -20.42 41.53 14.89
CA ASP A 9 -20.96 42.16 16.11
C ASP A 9 -22.32 42.77 15.77
N ILE A 10 -23.41 42.21 16.30
CA ILE A 10 -24.71 42.91 16.34
C ILE A 10 -25.31 42.75 17.74
N LYS A 11 -25.40 43.90 18.41
CA LYS A 11 -25.97 44.15 19.73
C LYS A 11 -27.44 43.72 19.79
N TYR A 12 -27.79 42.98 20.85
CA TYR A 12 -29.16 42.81 21.30
C TYR A 12 -29.51 43.97 22.23
N GLU A 13 -30.53 44.76 21.89
CA GLU A 13 -31.10 45.75 22.81
C GLU A 13 -32.60 45.51 22.95
N TYR A 14 -32.99 45.46 24.22
CA TYR A 14 -34.26 45.10 24.82
C TYR A 14 -35.40 46.06 24.43
N CYS A 15 -36.62 45.53 24.28
CA CYS A 15 -37.84 46.32 24.43
C CYS A 15 -38.79 45.62 25.41
N ASP A 16 -38.98 46.27 26.56
CA ASP A 16 -39.88 45.89 27.64
C ASP A 16 -41.36 45.91 27.25
N ARG A 17 -42.12 45.02 27.91
CA ARG A 17 -43.60 45.01 27.95
C ARG A 17 -44.10 45.94 29.07
N PRO A 18 -45.27 46.58 28.92
CA PRO A 18 -46.09 46.96 30.06
C PRO A 18 -47.19 45.91 30.32
N GLY A 19 -47.21 45.38 31.55
CA GLY A 19 -48.30 44.59 32.10
C GLY A 19 -49.22 45.45 32.96
N ALA A 20 -50.52 45.27 32.79
CA ALA A 20 -51.59 45.84 33.58
C ALA A 20 -51.86 45.02 34.86
N ASP A 21 -52.39 45.68 35.90
CA ASP A 21 -53.63 45.32 36.62
C ASP A 21 -53.75 46.19 37.89
N GLN A 22 -54.87 46.93 38.05
CA GLN A 22 -56.00 46.66 38.97
C GLN A 22 -55.55 46.56 40.45
N ASP A 23 -56.15 47.23 41.45
CA ASP A 23 -57.58 47.31 41.71
C ASP A 23 -57.91 48.21 42.93
N ARG A 24 -59.15 48.72 42.97
CA ARG A 24 -60.06 48.95 44.12
C ARG A 24 -59.73 49.84 45.34
N ASN A 25 -60.57 50.85 45.58
CA ASN A 25 -61.75 50.88 46.49
C ASN A 25 -62.10 52.36 46.78
N GLU A 26 -63.24 52.94 46.39
CA GLU A 26 -64.64 52.76 46.80
C GLU A 26 -64.98 53.14 48.27
N ASN A 27 -66.05 53.95 48.39
CA ASN A 27 -66.98 54.17 49.52
C ASN A 27 -66.68 55.32 50.52
N PHE A 28 -67.64 56.11 51.05
CA PHE A 28 -69.09 56.30 50.87
C PHE A 28 -69.55 57.40 51.88
N TYR A 29 -70.83 57.84 51.80
CA TYR A 29 -71.59 58.83 52.61
C TYR A 29 -71.34 60.33 52.30
N GLY A 30 -72.35 61.17 52.01
CA GLY A 30 -73.80 61.05 52.17
C GLY A 30 -74.32 62.20 53.05
N ASP A 31 -75.16 63.05 52.44
CA ASP A 31 -76.18 63.95 53.02
C ASP A 31 -75.80 64.99 54.09
N GLU A 32 -76.13 66.27 53.86
CA GLU A 32 -77.43 66.84 54.31
C GLU A 32 -77.64 68.29 53.84
N LYS A 33 -78.93 68.62 53.66
CA LYS A 33 -79.49 69.91 53.25
C LYS A 33 -79.56 70.90 54.42
N THR A 34 -79.23 72.18 54.14
CA THR A 34 -79.91 73.49 54.44
C THR A 34 -80.77 73.68 55.73
N PRO A 35 -81.41 74.82 56.08
CA PRO A 35 -81.37 76.20 55.56
C PRO A 35 -81.42 77.34 56.64
N SER A 36 -81.34 78.58 56.15
CA SER A 36 -82.19 79.74 56.48
C SER A 36 -81.88 80.69 57.64
N GLN A 37 -82.31 81.95 57.38
CA GLN A 37 -82.96 82.95 58.25
C GLN A 37 -82.17 84.28 58.29
N LEU A 38 -82.76 85.48 58.19
CA LEU A 38 -84.15 85.93 58.13
C LEU A 38 -84.11 87.40 57.68
N GLY A 39 -84.95 87.79 56.72
CA GLY A 39 -85.26 89.19 56.45
C GLY A 39 -86.69 89.47 56.91
N SER A 40 -86.84 90.14 58.05
CA SER A 40 -88.14 90.42 58.68
C SER A 40 -88.75 91.76 58.26
N SER A 41 -90.09 91.76 58.18
CA SER A 41 -91.04 92.87 58.39
C SER A 41 -91.23 93.86 57.22
N ILE A 42 -92.39 93.97 56.56
CA ILE A 42 -93.77 94.28 56.99
C ILE A 42 -93.90 95.66 57.69
N LYS A 43 -94.51 96.64 56.99
CA LYS A 43 -95.75 97.40 57.32
C LYS A 43 -95.91 98.59 56.34
N ALA A 44 -96.96 98.61 55.51
CA ALA A 44 -98.23 99.32 55.71
C ALA A 44 -98.04 100.84 55.88
N THR A 45 -98.65 101.73 55.10
CA THR A 45 -100.08 102.17 55.15
C THR A 45 -100.24 103.11 53.91
N VAL A 46 -101.34 103.28 53.16
CA VAL A 46 -102.72 103.67 53.50
C VAL A 46 -103.60 103.52 52.23
N GLN A 47 -104.81 102.98 52.43
CA GLN A 47 -106.13 103.20 51.75
C GLN A 47 -106.14 103.86 50.35
N ASN A 48 -107.01 103.49 49.40
CA ASN A 48 -108.47 103.42 49.56
C ASN A 48 -109.14 103.05 48.20
N TYR A 49 -110.40 102.61 48.27
CA TYR A 49 -111.44 102.54 47.20
C TYR A 49 -111.58 101.32 46.27
N ARG A 50 -112.25 100.30 46.82
CA ARG A 50 -113.53 99.68 46.39
C ARG A 50 -113.88 99.57 44.87
N SER A 51 -113.97 98.30 44.46
CA SER A 51 -115.14 97.62 43.87
C SER A 51 -115.47 97.82 42.38
N ARG A 52 -115.19 96.78 41.58
CA ARG A 52 -116.00 96.16 40.49
C ARG A 52 -115.08 95.36 39.56
N CYS A 53 -115.26 94.03 39.42
CA CYS A 53 -114.99 93.20 38.22
C CYS A 53 -114.85 91.70 38.57
N PHE A 54 -115.96 90.96 38.56
CA PHE A 54 -115.97 89.48 38.72
C PHE A 54 -116.15 88.72 37.38
N VAL A 55 -116.19 89.42 36.23
CA VAL A 55 -116.49 88.81 34.91
C VAL A 55 -115.32 88.89 33.91
N LEU A 56 -114.27 89.66 34.21
CA LEU A 56 -113.03 89.74 33.40
C LEU A 56 -111.94 88.75 33.86
N SER A 57 -112.15 88.05 34.98
CA SER A 57 -111.20 87.08 35.52
C SER A 57 -111.23 85.73 34.80
N ALA A 58 -112.38 85.28 34.28
CA ALA A 58 -112.53 83.96 33.65
C ALA A 58 -111.90 83.87 32.25
N ALA A 59 -112.02 84.92 31.41
CA ALA A 59 -111.41 84.96 30.07
C ALA A 59 -109.89 85.17 30.12
N GLY A 60 -109.40 85.96 31.08
CA GLY A 60 -107.98 86.15 31.35
C GLY A 60 -107.31 84.87 31.86
N LEU A 61 -107.95 84.13 32.77
CA LEU A 61 -107.47 82.84 33.25
C LEU A 61 -107.47 81.76 32.15
N GLY A 62 -108.46 81.76 31.25
CA GLY A 62 -108.48 80.85 30.10
C GLY A 62 -107.34 81.13 29.11
N LEU A 63 -107.08 82.39 28.78
CA LEU A 63 -105.95 82.79 27.93
C LEU A 63 -104.60 82.50 28.59
N ILE A 64 -104.46 82.79 29.89
CA ILE A 64 -103.26 82.44 30.66
C ILE A 64 -103.06 80.91 30.65
N CYS A 65 -104.10 80.11 30.85
CA CYS A 65 -104.01 78.66 30.73
C CYS A 65 -103.55 78.22 29.34
N VAL A 66 -104.07 78.81 28.26
CA VAL A 66 -103.66 78.46 26.89
C VAL A 66 -102.20 78.86 26.63
N PHE A 67 -101.77 80.05 27.06
CA PHE A 67 -100.37 80.50 26.95
C PHE A 67 -99.43 79.64 27.81
N SER A 68 -99.82 79.31 29.04
CA SER A 68 -99.05 78.41 29.91
C SER A 68 -98.95 77.00 29.31
N ILE A 69 -100.03 76.49 28.71
CA ILE A 69 -100.00 75.20 28.00
C ILE A 69 -99.07 75.30 26.78
N LEU A 70 -99.11 76.37 25.99
CA LEU A 70 -98.21 76.56 24.85
C LEU A 70 -96.73 76.63 25.27
N VAL A 71 -96.43 77.38 26.32
CA VAL A 71 -95.07 77.46 26.90
C VAL A 71 -94.60 76.09 27.39
N LEU A 72 -95.47 75.35 28.11
CA LEU A 72 -95.18 73.97 28.52
C LEU A 72 -94.99 73.02 27.33
N GLN A 73 -95.79 73.15 26.27
CA GLN A 73 -95.62 72.36 25.05
C GLN A 73 -94.29 72.67 24.34
N ILE A 74 -93.86 73.94 24.33
CA ILE A 74 -92.56 74.38 23.80
C ILE A 74 -91.42 73.81 24.65
N GLN A 75 -91.49 73.91 25.98
CA GLN A 75 -90.48 73.34 26.89
C GLN A 75 -90.41 71.82 26.78
N MET A 76 -91.54 71.12 26.77
CA MET A 76 -91.56 69.66 26.58
C MET A 76 -91.09 69.23 25.19
N LYS A 77 -91.25 70.06 24.16
CA LYS A 77 -90.70 69.80 22.83
C LYS A 77 -89.19 69.97 22.82
N ALA A 78 -88.68 71.07 23.39
CA ALA A 78 -87.24 71.31 23.52
C ALA A 78 -86.54 70.21 24.32
N GLU A 79 -87.11 69.75 25.44
CA GLU A 79 -86.58 68.63 26.22
C GLU A 79 -86.62 67.31 25.45
N ARG A 80 -87.70 67.05 24.69
CA ARG A 80 -87.78 65.87 23.81
C ARG A 80 -86.74 65.91 22.69
N ASP A 81 -86.53 67.08 22.08
CA ASP A 81 -85.56 67.29 21.01
C ASP A 81 -84.12 67.12 21.54
N VAL A 82 -83.81 67.65 22.73
CA VAL A 82 -82.51 67.43 23.42
C VAL A 82 -82.31 65.95 23.76
N LYS A 83 -83.32 65.28 24.33
CA LYS A 83 -83.27 63.85 24.67
C LYS A 83 -83.13 62.96 23.43
N SER A 84 -83.77 63.36 22.33
CA SER A 84 -83.62 62.69 21.03
C SER A 84 -82.21 62.87 20.46
N SER A 85 -81.67 64.09 20.54
CA SER A 85 -80.29 64.40 20.10
C SER A 85 -79.24 63.63 20.90
N GLN A 86 -79.37 63.60 22.23
CA GLN A 86 -78.49 62.79 23.10
C GLN A 86 -78.55 61.30 22.79
N LYS A 87 -79.72 60.74 22.48
CA LYS A 87 -79.86 59.35 22.04
C LYS A 87 -79.16 59.08 20.72
N ASN A 88 -79.29 59.99 19.75
CA ASN A 88 -78.62 59.87 18.46
C ASN A 88 -77.09 59.94 18.62
N MET A 89 -76.58 60.90 19.40
CA MET A 89 -75.14 60.97 19.71
C MET A 89 -74.63 59.73 20.45
N LEU A 90 -75.41 59.20 21.41
CA LEU A 90 -75.06 57.97 22.12
C LEU A 90 -75.02 56.76 21.17
N GLN A 91 -75.95 56.71 20.21
CA GLN A 91 -75.98 55.67 19.18
C GLN A 91 -74.75 55.77 18.26
N GLU A 92 -74.44 56.95 17.74
CA GLU A 92 -73.24 57.19 16.91
C GLU A 92 -71.94 56.86 17.67
N PHE A 93 -71.88 57.23 18.95
CA PHE A 93 -70.75 56.90 19.81
C PHE A 93 -70.62 55.38 20.02
N ASN A 94 -71.73 54.67 20.25
CA ASN A 94 -71.75 53.22 20.40
C ASN A 94 -71.37 52.49 19.10
N GLU A 95 -71.81 52.99 17.94
CA GLU A 95 -71.37 52.50 16.63
C GLU A 95 -69.86 52.68 16.44
N THR A 96 -69.32 53.85 16.83
CA THR A 96 -67.87 54.12 16.79
C THR A 96 -67.08 53.18 17.70
N ILE A 97 -67.57 52.91 18.91
CA ILE A 97 -66.96 51.93 19.84
C ILE A 97 -66.94 50.53 19.20
N ASN A 98 -68.05 50.09 18.62
CA ASN A 98 -68.12 48.78 17.97
C ASN A 98 -67.11 48.68 16.81
N LEU A 99 -67.00 49.72 15.98
CA LEU A 99 -66.01 49.78 14.90
C LEU A 99 -64.57 49.75 15.42
N LEU A 100 -64.27 50.50 16.49
CA LEU A 100 -62.96 50.49 17.15
C LEU A 100 -62.64 49.11 17.72
N GLN A 101 -63.61 48.44 18.33
CA GLN A 101 -63.44 47.12 18.91
C GLN A 101 -63.17 46.04 17.84
N VAL A 102 -63.87 46.12 16.70
CA VAL A 102 -63.59 45.27 15.52
C VAL A 102 -62.19 45.56 14.97
N SER A 103 -61.82 46.83 14.82
CA SER A 103 -60.49 47.22 14.35
C SER A 103 -59.37 46.72 15.28
N TYR A 104 -59.55 46.88 16.60
CA TYR A 104 -58.61 46.39 17.60
C TYR A 104 -58.45 44.86 17.58
N SER A 105 -59.57 44.14 17.46
CA SER A 105 -59.57 42.67 17.36
C SER A 105 -58.83 42.21 16.09
N ARG A 106 -59.03 42.90 14.96
CA ARG A 106 -58.30 42.62 13.71
C ARG A 106 -56.81 42.89 13.87
N LEU A 107 -56.42 44.04 14.43
CA LEU A 107 -55.02 44.38 14.69
C LEU A 107 -54.33 43.38 15.64
N THR A 108 -55.04 42.86 16.63
CA THR A 108 -54.52 41.83 17.54
C THR A 108 -54.27 40.53 16.78
N THR A 109 -55.21 40.12 15.91
CA THR A 109 -55.05 38.94 15.06
C THR A 109 -53.86 39.10 14.11
N GLU A 110 -53.72 40.25 13.46
CA GLU A 110 -52.58 40.55 12.58
C GLU A 110 -51.25 40.54 13.34
N LYS A 111 -51.22 41.09 14.56
CA LYS A 111 -50.03 41.05 15.43
C LYS A 111 -49.64 39.62 15.79
N ASP A 112 -50.60 38.78 16.17
CA ASP A 112 -50.36 37.40 16.55
C ASP A 112 -49.85 36.58 15.35
N GLN A 113 -50.41 36.82 14.16
CA GLN A 113 -49.93 36.21 12.92
C GLN A 113 -48.49 36.60 12.63
N LEU A 114 -48.16 37.90 12.67
CA LEU A 114 -46.79 38.39 12.45
C LEU A 114 -45.80 37.84 13.49
N GLN A 115 -46.23 37.65 14.74
CA GLN A 115 -45.40 37.02 15.78
C GLN A 115 -45.09 35.55 15.45
N ASN A 116 -46.07 34.80 14.96
CA ASN A 116 -45.88 33.42 14.53
C ASN A 116 -44.99 33.33 13.29
N ASP A 117 -45.18 34.21 12.31
CA ASP A 117 -44.36 34.27 11.10
C ASP A 117 -42.90 34.60 11.46
N CYS A 118 -42.67 35.57 12.35
CA CYS A 118 -41.34 35.92 12.85
C CYS A 118 -40.66 34.77 13.61
N ARG A 119 -41.44 34.02 14.41
CA ARG A 119 -40.93 32.81 15.10
C ARG A 119 -40.51 31.75 14.09
N THR A 120 -41.34 31.51 13.08
CA THR A 120 -41.08 30.51 12.02
C THR A 120 -39.83 30.88 11.22
N ASP A 121 -39.67 32.17 10.85
CA ASP A 121 -38.49 32.65 10.13
C ASP A 121 -37.20 32.48 10.97
N LYS A 122 -37.27 32.70 12.29
CA LYS A 122 -36.15 32.45 13.20
C LYS A 122 -35.76 30.97 13.25
N GLU A 123 -36.74 30.08 13.31
CA GLU A 123 -36.52 28.62 13.29
C GLU A 123 -35.92 28.18 11.95
N LEU A 124 -36.42 28.72 10.84
CA LEU A 124 -35.90 28.46 9.50
C LEU A 124 -34.45 28.95 9.35
N LYS A 125 -34.13 30.15 9.84
CA LYS A 125 -32.77 30.69 9.86
C LYS A 125 -31.82 29.79 10.65
N LEU A 126 -32.25 29.30 11.82
CA LEU A 126 -31.45 28.38 12.63
C LEU A 126 -31.20 27.06 11.89
N SER A 127 -32.22 26.52 11.22
CA SER A 127 -32.08 25.32 10.38
C SER A 127 -31.09 25.52 9.24
N TYR A 128 -31.11 26.67 8.55
CA TYR A 128 -30.14 26.98 7.50
C TYR A 128 -28.73 27.13 8.06
N MET A 129 -28.55 27.77 9.21
CA MET A 129 -27.25 27.91 9.86
C MET A 129 -26.62 26.55 10.18
N ASN A 130 -27.40 25.63 10.76
CA ASN A 130 -26.92 24.27 11.05
C ASN A 130 -26.52 23.53 9.77
N LYS A 131 -27.30 23.66 8.69
CA LYS A 131 -26.99 23.03 7.40
C LYS A 131 -25.73 23.60 6.76
N VAL A 132 -25.48 24.90 6.92
CA VAL A 132 -24.22 25.53 6.48
C VAL A 132 -23.03 25.00 7.28
N GLU A 133 -23.18 24.81 8.59
CA GLU A 133 -22.14 24.23 9.44
C GLU A 133 -21.81 22.78 9.05
N GLU A 134 -22.83 21.95 8.82
CA GLU A 134 -22.67 20.57 8.33
C GLU A 134 -21.99 20.52 6.96
N LEU A 135 -22.38 21.41 6.04
CA LEU A 135 -21.77 21.49 4.73
C LEU A 135 -20.29 21.92 4.82
N ASN A 136 -19.98 22.89 5.68
CA ASN A 136 -18.62 23.35 5.89
C ASN A 136 -17.72 22.23 6.46
N LYS A 137 -18.25 21.44 7.39
CA LYS A 137 -17.55 20.25 7.89
C LYS A 137 -17.25 19.26 6.76
N THR A 138 -18.24 18.96 5.93
CA THR A 138 -18.10 18.05 4.79
C THR A 138 -17.06 18.57 3.78
N VAL A 139 -17.02 19.87 3.52
CA VAL A 139 -16.01 20.50 2.65
C VAL A 139 -14.60 20.32 3.21
N ASN A 140 -14.41 20.56 4.51
CA ASN A 140 -13.11 20.37 5.16
C ASN A 140 -12.67 18.90 5.10
N ASP A 141 -13.56 17.96 5.42
CA ASP A 141 -13.28 16.52 5.37
C ASP A 141 -12.89 16.07 3.94
N MET A 142 -13.55 16.63 2.91
CA MET A 142 -13.20 16.39 1.51
C MET A 142 -11.85 17.00 1.14
N GLN A 143 -11.54 18.19 1.62
CA GLN A 143 -10.28 18.88 1.36
C GLN A 143 -9.09 18.13 1.98
N ASP A 144 -9.25 17.60 3.19
CA ASP A 144 -8.26 16.75 3.84
C ASP A 144 -8.05 15.44 3.08
N SER A 145 -9.14 14.83 2.61
CA SER A 145 -9.07 13.62 1.80
C SER A 145 -8.38 13.86 0.45
N TYR A 146 -8.64 14.98 -0.20
CA TYR A 146 -7.96 15.38 -1.43
C TYR A 146 -6.46 15.61 -1.21
N SER A 147 -6.07 16.25 -0.10
CA SER A 147 -4.67 16.46 0.23
C SER A 147 -3.94 15.13 0.45
N ARG A 148 -4.53 14.19 1.19
CA ARG A 148 -3.96 12.85 1.38
C ARG A 148 -3.77 12.10 0.07
N LEU A 149 -4.80 12.08 -0.78
CA LEU A 149 -4.74 11.43 -2.09
C LEU A 149 -3.67 12.05 -3.00
N THR A 150 -3.44 13.36 -2.90
CA THR A 150 -2.38 14.04 -3.66
C THR A 150 -1.01 13.55 -3.21
N THR A 151 -0.78 13.46 -1.89
CA THR A 151 0.49 12.92 -1.35
C THR A 151 0.69 11.46 -1.73
N GLU A 152 -0.33 10.61 -1.64
CA GLU A 152 -0.26 9.21 -2.06
C GLU A 152 0.07 9.08 -3.55
N LYS A 153 -0.55 9.90 -4.40
CA LYS A 153 -0.25 9.95 -5.84
C LYS A 153 1.22 10.31 -6.09
N ASP A 154 1.73 11.33 -5.42
CA ASP A 154 3.12 11.76 -5.60
C ASP A 154 4.11 10.69 -5.15
N GLN A 155 3.82 10.00 -4.04
CA GLN A 155 4.62 8.86 -3.58
C GLN A 155 4.63 7.73 -4.61
N LEU A 156 3.46 7.33 -5.12
CA LEU A 156 3.34 6.27 -6.13
C LEU A 156 4.06 6.64 -7.44
N GLN A 157 4.07 7.92 -7.82
CA GLN A 157 4.82 8.38 -8.99
C GLN A 157 6.32 8.23 -8.80
N ASN A 158 6.84 8.51 -7.60
CA ASN A 158 8.25 8.30 -7.28
C ASN A 158 8.60 6.80 -7.28
N ASP A 159 7.78 5.97 -6.63
CA ASP A 159 8.00 4.52 -6.58
C ASP A 159 8.02 3.92 -8.01
N CYS A 160 7.07 4.31 -8.86
CA CYS A 160 7.03 3.89 -10.26
C CYS A 160 8.27 4.33 -11.07
N ARG A 161 8.80 5.52 -10.77
CA ARG A 161 10.05 5.99 -11.39
C ARG A 161 11.24 5.14 -10.96
N THR A 162 11.36 4.85 -9.66
CA THR A 162 12.44 4.03 -9.12
C THR A 162 12.38 2.60 -9.68
N ASP A 163 11.18 2.01 -9.77
CA ASP A 163 11.00 0.68 -10.37
C ASP A 163 11.42 0.64 -11.85
N LYS A 164 11.16 1.72 -12.60
CA LYS A 164 11.60 1.85 -13.99
C LYS A 164 13.13 1.92 -14.11
N GLU A 165 13.78 2.67 -13.22
CA GLU A 165 15.25 2.76 -13.17
C GLU A 165 15.88 1.41 -12.79
N LEU A 166 15.30 0.73 -11.80
CA LEU A 166 15.74 -0.61 -11.37
C LEU A 166 15.57 -1.64 -12.50
N LYS A 167 14.45 -1.62 -13.23
CA LYS A 167 14.24 -2.48 -14.40
C LYS A 167 15.30 -2.26 -15.47
N LEU A 168 15.66 -1.01 -15.76
CA LEU A 168 16.70 -0.70 -16.73
C LEU A 168 18.08 -1.22 -16.27
N SER A 169 18.39 -1.08 -14.98
CA SER A 169 19.60 -1.63 -14.38
C SER A 169 19.69 -3.16 -14.56
N TYR A 170 18.60 -3.89 -14.27
CA TYR A 170 18.55 -5.34 -14.48
C TYR A 170 18.69 -5.73 -15.95
N MET A 171 18.05 -5.00 -16.88
CA MET A 171 18.19 -5.26 -18.31
C MET A 171 19.63 -5.15 -18.77
N ASN A 172 20.35 -4.10 -18.35
CA ASN A 172 21.77 -3.93 -18.67
C ASN A 172 22.62 -5.07 -18.10
N LYS A 173 22.30 -5.56 -16.88
CA LYS A 173 23.03 -6.67 -16.28
C LYS A 173 22.81 -7.98 -17.03
N VAL A 174 21.59 -8.22 -17.52
CA VAL A 174 21.27 -9.37 -18.36
C VAL A 174 22.05 -9.32 -19.68
N GLU A 175 22.16 -8.15 -20.29
CA GLU A 175 22.95 -7.96 -21.51
C GLU A 175 24.44 -8.27 -21.29
N GLU A 176 25.02 -7.78 -20.19
CA GLU A 176 26.41 -8.04 -19.82
C GLU A 176 26.65 -9.55 -19.58
N LEU A 177 25.76 -10.22 -18.84
CA LEU A 177 25.85 -11.65 -18.57
C LEU A 177 25.75 -12.49 -19.85
N ASN A 178 24.87 -12.12 -20.77
CA ASN A 178 24.75 -12.80 -22.06
C ASN A 178 26.02 -12.67 -22.90
N LYS A 179 26.68 -11.51 -22.87
CA LYS A 179 27.96 -11.32 -23.54
C LYS A 179 29.03 -12.26 -22.96
N THR A 180 29.18 -12.29 -21.64
CA THR A 180 30.13 -13.19 -20.98
C THR A 180 29.83 -14.66 -21.28
N LEU A 181 28.56 -15.05 -21.34
CA LEU A 181 28.16 -16.41 -21.71
C LEU A 181 28.63 -16.78 -23.11
N ASN A 182 28.42 -15.90 -24.09
CA ASN A 182 28.86 -16.13 -25.47
C ASN A 182 30.40 -16.24 -25.56
N ASP A 183 31.12 -15.32 -24.90
CA ASP A 183 32.59 -15.35 -24.87
C ASP A 183 33.13 -16.66 -24.27
N MET A 184 32.49 -17.18 -23.22
CA MET A 184 32.84 -18.48 -22.62
C MET A 184 32.53 -19.66 -23.55
N GLN A 185 31.40 -19.63 -24.28
CA GLN A 185 31.05 -20.67 -25.24
C GLN A 185 32.07 -20.75 -26.38
N ASP A 186 32.52 -19.59 -26.89
CA ASP A 186 33.56 -19.52 -27.92
C ASP A 186 34.89 -20.09 -27.43
N SER A 187 35.28 -19.74 -26.19
CA SER A 187 36.47 -20.30 -25.56
C SER A 187 36.39 -21.82 -25.41
N TYR A 188 35.24 -22.34 -24.96
CA TYR A 188 35.01 -23.78 -24.82
C TYR A 188 35.09 -24.51 -26.17
N SER A 189 34.51 -23.94 -27.22
CA SER A 189 34.56 -24.50 -28.59
C SER A 189 35.99 -24.59 -29.12
N ARG A 190 36.80 -23.54 -28.90
CA ARG A 190 38.23 -23.54 -29.26
C ARG A 190 39.01 -24.61 -28.51
N LEU A 191 38.84 -24.70 -27.19
CA LEU A 191 39.51 -25.71 -26.37
C LEU A 191 39.13 -27.14 -26.78
N THR A 192 37.87 -27.36 -27.16
CA THR A 192 37.41 -28.66 -27.67
C THR A 192 38.14 -29.01 -28.97
N THR A 193 38.27 -28.05 -29.89
CA THR A 193 39.00 -28.23 -31.14
C THR A 193 40.49 -28.52 -30.91
N GLU A 194 41.14 -27.78 -30.02
CA GLU A 194 42.55 -28.01 -29.65
C GLU A 194 42.76 -29.40 -29.03
N LYS A 195 41.83 -29.83 -28.16
CA LYS A 195 41.84 -31.18 -27.59
C LYS A 195 41.74 -32.26 -28.67
N ASP A 196 40.83 -32.11 -29.62
CA ASP A 196 40.63 -33.08 -30.70
C ASP A 196 41.87 -33.15 -31.61
N GLN A 197 42.51 -32.02 -31.88
CA GLN A 197 43.78 -31.97 -32.62
C GLN A 197 44.90 -32.71 -31.88
N LEU A 198 45.04 -32.49 -30.57
CA LEU A 198 46.03 -33.19 -29.75
C LEU A 198 45.76 -34.69 -29.68
N GLN A 199 44.49 -35.10 -29.59
CA GLN A 199 44.12 -36.51 -29.59
C GLN A 199 44.48 -37.18 -30.91
N ASN A 200 44.22 -36.52 -32.04
CA ASN A 200 44.61 -37.02 -33.35
C ASN A 200 46.13 -37.15 -33.49
N TRP A 201 46.87 -36.14 -33.00
CA TRP A 201 48.33 -36.17 -32.99
C TRP A 201 48.87 -37.33 -32.12
N PHE A 202 48.31 -37.54 -30.93
CA PHE A 202 48.67 -38.65 -30.06
C PHE A 202 48.45 -40.01 -30.73
N ASN A 203 47.27 -40.21 -31.34
CA ASN A 203 46.95 -41.44 -32.06
C ASN A 203 47.91 -41.69 -33.23
N SER A 204 48.33 -40.63 -33.93
CA SER A 204 49.32 -40.73 -35.01
C SER A 204 50.68 -41.21 -34.51
N ILE A 205 51.15 -40.65 -33.39
CA ILE A 205 52.43 -41.08 -32.77
C ILE A 205 52.36 -42.53 -32.31
N GLU A 206 51.24 -42.92 -31.70
CA GLU A 206 51.06 -44.29 -31.25
C GLU A 206 51.11 -45.29 -32.42
N ALA A 207 50.50 -44.94 -33.55
CA ALA A 207 50.57 -45.73 -34.78
C ALA A 207 52.00 -45.83 -35.34
N GLU A 208 52.75 -44.73 -35.35
CA GLU A 208 54.15 -44.73 -35.79
C GLU A 208 55.06 -45.58 -34.88
N LEU A 209 54.84 -45.53 -33.56
CA LEU A 209 55.56 -46.36 -32.60
C LEU A 209 55.26 -47.84 -32.80
N LYS A 210 53.99 -48.21 -32.98
CA LYS A 210 53.58 -49.59 -33.30
C LYS A 210 54.24 -50.09 -34.58
N LYS A 211 54.27 -49.26 -35.62
CA LYS A 211 54.93 -49.58 -36.90
C LYS A 211 56.44 -49.82 -36.71
N ARG A 212 57.14 -48.91 -36.02
CA ARG A 212 58.58 -49.03 -35.75
C ARG A 212 58.92 -50.29 -34.95
N ASN A 213 58.11 -50.61 -33.94
CA ASN A 213 58.28 -51.84 -33.15
C ASN A 213 58.14 -53.09 -34.03
N SER A 214 57.12 -53.11 -34.91
CA SER A 214 56.93 -54.20 -35.87
C SER A 214 58.09 -54.33 -36.86
N GLU A 215 58.63 -53.21 -37.37
CA GLU A 215 59.79 -53.20 -38.27
C GLU A 215 61.07 -53.75 -37.60
N LYS A 216 61.20 -53.53 -36.28
CA LYS A 216 62.29 -54.08 -35.47
C LYS A 216 62.04 -55.50 -34.97
N GLY A 217 60.91 -56.12 -35.29
CA GLY A 217 60.58 -57.48 -34.87
C GLY A 217 60.08 -57.63 -33.42
N TYR A 218 59.86 -56.53 -32.70
CA TYR A 218 59.38 -56.59 -31.30
C TYR A 218 57.86 -56.49 -31.20
N ARG A 219 57.27 -57.34 -30.36
CA ARG A 219 55.84 -57.29 -29.99
C ARG A 219 55.71 -57.19 -28.48
N PHE A 220 55.30 -56.02 -28.00
CA PHE A 220 55.03 -55.74 -26.59
C PHE A 220 53.60 -56.18 -26.26
N ILE A 221 53.45 -57.06 -25.27
CA ILE A 221 52.14 -57.62 -24.90
C ILE A 221 51.70 -57.06 -23.55
N ASP A 222 50.49 -56.48 -23.53
CA ASP A 222 49.92 -55.81 -22.35
C ASP A 222 49.24 -56.76 -21.35
N ASP A 223 49.02 -58.02 -21.71
CA ASP A 223 48.54 -59.04 -20.78
C ASP A 223 49.62 -59.40 -19.74
N LYS A 224 49.24 -60.01 -18.62
CA LYS A 224 50.19 -60.50 -17.60
C LYS A 224 50.15 -62.02 -17.49
N LYS A 225 51.30 -62.68 -17.65
CA LYS A 225 51.44 -64.14 -17.62
C LYS A 225 52.73 -64.56 -16.88
N SER A 226 52.83 -65.84 -16.52
CA SER A 226 54.10 -66.41 -16.04
C SER A 226 55.14 -66.40 -17.14
N TRP A 227 56.42 -66.53 -16.79
CA TRP A 227 57.49 -66.52 -17.79
C TRP A 227 57.30 -67.64 -18.83
N THR A 228 56.99 -68.85 -18.37
CA THR A 228 56.75 -70.01 -19.26
C THR A 228 55.55 -69.81 -20.17
N GLU A 229 54.43 -69.30 -19.65
CA GLU A 229 53.24 -69.00 -20.46
C GLU A 229 53.51 -67.89 -21.49
N SER A 230 54.29 -66.88 -21.10
CA SER A 230 54.69 -65.76 -21.96
C SER A 230 55.58 -66.24 -23.12
N ARG A 231 56.55 -67.10 -22.80
CA ARG A 231 57.41 -67.75 -23.79
C ARG A 231 56.62 -68.59 -24.78
N GLN A 232 55.72 -69.43 -24.28
CA GLN A 232 54.87 -70.25 -25.13
C GLN A 232 54.02 -69.39 -26.07
N PHE A 233 53.46 -68.29 -25.57
CA PHE A 233 52.70 -67.35 -26.38
C PHE A 233 53.50 -66.77 -27.55
N CYS A 234 54.77 -66.41 -27.34
CA CYS A 234 55.65 -65.91 -28.39
C CYS A 234 55.95 -67.00 -29.43
N ARG A 235 56.24 -68.23 -28.98
CA ARG A 235 56.51 -69.41 -29.82
C ARG A 235 55.34 -69.78 -30.71
N ASP A 236 54.13 -69.77 -30.16
CA ASP A 236 52.90 -70.02 -30.92
C ASP A 236 52.67 -68.99 -32.05
N ARG A 237 53.39 -67.86 -32.01
CA ARG A 237 53.33 -66.76 -32.98
C ARG A 237 54.63 -66.58 -33.77
N GLY A 238 55.47 -67.61 -33.80
CA GLY A 238 56.67 -67.66 -34.62
C GLY A 238 57.84 -66.82 -34.12
N GLY A 239 57.89 -66.50 -32.82
CA GLY A 239 59.02 -65.82 -32.17
C GLY A 239 59.39 -66.48 -30.84
N ASP A 240 60.16 -65.81 -29.99
CA ASP A 240 60.42 -66.21 -28.61
C ASP A 240 60.40 -64.97 -27.70
N LEU A 241 60.63 -65.11 -26.39
CA LEU A 241 60.84 -63.94 -25.52
C LEU A 241 62.07 -63.13 -25.97
N VAL A 242 62.01 -61.81 -25.83
CA VAL A 242 63.07 -60.91 -26.31
C VAL A 242 64.44 -61.26 -25.73
N VAL A 243 65.45 -61.28 -26.59
CA VAL A 243 66.85 -61.48 -26.25
C VAL A 243 67.56 -60.15 -26.36
N ILE A 244 68.28 -59.74 -25.33
CA ILE A 244 68.94 -58.43 -25.31
C ILE A 244 70.45 -58.62 -25.41
N ASN A 245 70.98 -58.46 -26.63
CA ASN A 245 72.37 -58.74 -26.94
C ASN A 245 73.25 -57.50 -27.16
N SER A 246 72.66 -56.30 -27.12
CA SER A 246 73.38 -55.03 -27.28
C SER A 246 72.95 -53.96 -26.27
N VAL A 247 73.80 -52.95 -26.09
CA VAL A 247 73.48 -51.78 -25.24
C VAL A 247 72.38 -50.95 -25.91
N GLU A 248 72.40 -50.87 -27.24
CA GLU A 248 71.41 -50.16 -28.05
C GLU A 248 70.02 -50.77 -27.90
N GLU A 249 69.93 -52.11 -27.90
CA GLU A 249 68.70 -52.85 -27.66
C GLU A 249 68.19 -52.69 -26.24
N GLN A 250 69.06 -52.84 -25.23
CA GLN A 250 68.71 -52.60 -23.85
C GLN A 250 68.11 -51.20 -23.63
N ARG A 251 68.76 -50.17 -24.21
CA ARG A 251 68.27 -48.79 -24.18
C ARG A 251 66.95 -48.63 -24.90
N TYR A 252 66.81 -49.24 -26.07
CA TYR A 252 65.58 -49.19 -26.85
C TYR A 252 64.40 -49.81 -26.10
N ILE A 253 64.53 -51.07 -25.66
CA ILE A 253 63.49 -51.78 -24.92
C ILE A 253 63.11 -51.01 -23.65
N SER A 254 64.10 -50.58 -22.86
CA SER A 254 63.86 -49.78 -21.67
C SER A 254 63.17 -48.44 -21.93
N SER A 255 63.36 -47.83 -23.11
CA SER A 255 62.69 -46.57 -23.47
C SER A 255 61.22 -46.75 -23.89
N VAL A 256 60.82 -47.97 -24.27
CA VAL A 256 59.48 -48.27 -24.77
C VAL A 256 58.60 -48.88 -23.68
N VAL A 257 59.17 -49.69 -22.80
CA VAL A 257 58.42 -50.31 -21.69
C VAL A 257 58.05 -49.29 -20.62
N LYS A 258 56.80 -49.34 -20.16
CA LYS A 258 56.26 -48.47 -19.10
C LYS A 258 56.01 -49.20 -17.78
N GLU A 259 55.96 -50.52 -17.85
CA GLU A 259 55.76 -51.43 -16.72
C GLU A 259 56.81 -52.53 -16.79
N VAL A 260 56.94 -53.29 -15.71
CA VAL A 260 57.86 -54.41 -15.61
C VAL A 260 57.47 -55.53 -16.58
N VAL A 261 58.44 -56.05 -17.32
CA VAL A 261 58.25 -57.06 -18.37
C VAL A 261 59.17 -58.27 -18.21
N TRP A 262 58.73 -59.43 -18.67
CA TRP A 262 59.60 -60.58 -18.89
C TRP A 262 60.51 -60.38 -20.10
N ILE A 263 61.76 -60.82 -19.94
CA ILE A 263 62.73 -60.99 -21.04
C ILE A 263 63.12 -62.48 -21.15
N GLY A 264 63.76 -62.85 -22.25
CA GLY A 264 64.11 -64.23 -22.57
C GLY A 264 65.29 -64.82 -21.81
N LEU A 265 65.68 -64.24 -20.66
CA LEU A 265 66.79 -64.75 -19.84
C LEU A 265 66.23 -65.56 -18.66
N SER A 266 66.83 -66.72 -18.41
CA SER A 266 66.47 -67.61 -17.29
C SER A 266 67.60 -68.59 -16.99
N ASP A 267 67.61 -69.18 -15.80
CA ASP A 267 68.48 -70.30 -15.42
C ASP A 267 67.71 -71.54 -14.94
N ILE A 268 66.41 -71.63 -15.26
CA ILE A 268 65.52 -72.80 -15.02
C ILE A 268 66.18 -74.16 -15.34
N ASP A 269 67.03 -74.23 -16.36
CA ASP A 269 67.69 -75.48 -16.76
C ASP A 269 68.83 -75.90 -15.82
N ASN A 270 69.53 -74.94 -15.22
CA ASN A 270 70.68 -75.16 -14.36
C ASN A 270 70.99 -73.90 -13.53
N GLU A 271 70.67 -73.97 -12.24
CA GLU A 271 70.84 -72.91 -11.24
C GLU A 271 72.20 -72.20 -11.34
N GLY A 272 72.17 -70.87 -11.34
CA GLY A 272 73.35 -70.00 -11.47
C GLY A 272 73.93 -69.90 -12.89
N VAL A 273 73.34 -70.58 -13.89
CA VAL A 273 73.76 -70.53 -15.30
C VAL A 273 72.67 -69.95 -16.19
N MET A 274 72.61 -68.62 -16.20
CA MET A 274 71.71 -67.82 -17.03
C MET A 274 71.89 -68.09 -18.53
N LYS A 275 70.79 -68.38 -19.22
CA LYS A 275 70.71 -68.67 -20.66
C LYS A 275 69.58 -67.90 -21.33
N TRP A 276 69.88 -67.42 -22.53
CA TRP A 276 68.86 -66.85 -23.41
C TRP A 276 68.02 -67.95 -24.06
N VAL A 277 66.75 -67.64 -24.33
CA VAL A 277 65.80 -68.55 -24.98
C VAL A 277 66.23 -69.01 -26.39
N ASP A 278 67.10 -68.26 -27.07
CA ASP A 278 67.66 -68.56 -28.40
C ASP A 278 69.01 -69.29 -28.35
N ASN A 279 69.53 -69.56 -27.14
CA ASN A 279 70.86 -70.12 -26.86
C ASN A 279 72.05 -69.22 -27.27
N SER A 280 71.82 -67.93 -27.50
CA SER A 280 72.92 -66.97 -27.69
C SER A 280 73.75 -66.82 -26.40
N PRO A 281 75.05 -66.51 -26.51
CA PRO A 281 75.92 -66.34 -25.34
C PRO A 281 75.56 -65.06 -24.57
N LEU A 282 75.46 -65.18 -23.23
CA LEU A 282 75.23 -64.05 -22.33
C LEU A 282 76.48 -63.16 -22.17
N ASN A 283 76.76 -62.33 -23.19
CA ASN A 283 77.93 -61.45 -23.24
C ASN A 283 77.71 -60.10 -22.54
N LYS A 284 76.46 -59.64 -22.46
CA LYS A 284 76.05 -58.40 -21.82
C LYS A 284 75.12 -58.70 -20.68
N ARG A 285 75.27 -57.97 -19.57
CA ARG A 285 74.50 -58.15 -18.35
C ARG A 285 74.09 -56.78 -17.86
N PHE A 286 72.79 -56.56 -17.67
CA PHE A 286 72.23 -55.29 -17.23
C PHE A 286 71.52 -55.43 -15.89
N TRP A 287 72.10 -56.23 -15.00
CA TRP A 287 71.60 -56.50 -13.65
C TRP A 287 71.43 -55.24 -12.82
N GLY A 288 70.35 -55.22 -12.04
CA GLY A 288 70.13 -54.29 -10.96
C GLY A 288 71.21 -54.39 -9.90
N GLN A 289 71.23 -53.41 -9.00
CA GLN A 289 72.15 -53.45 -7.88
C GLN A 289 71.78 -54.59 -6.93
N GLY A 290 72.66 -55.60 -6.83
CA GLY A 290 72.44 -56.78 -5.98
C GLY A 290 72.04 -58.02 -6.76
N GLU A 291 71.70 -57.90 -8.04
CA GLU A 291 71.16 -58.99 -8.86
C GLU A 291 72.22 -59.72 -9.70
N PRO A 292 72.00 -60.99 -10.07
CA PRO A 292 70.92 -61.84 -9.58
C PRO A 292 71.16 -62.30 -8.13
N ASN A 293 70.11 -62.35 -7.32
CA ASN A 293 70.22 -62.61 -5.88
C ASN A 293 69.63 -63.96 -5.44
N ASP A 294 68.82 -64.59 -6.29
CA ASP A 294 68.11 -65.85 -6.01
C ASP A 294 67.37 -65.84 -4.65
N ASP A 295 66.48 -64.86 -4.43
CA ASP A 295 65.81 -64.69 -3.14
C ASP A 295 65.04 -65.97 -2.78
N ARG A 296 65.51 -66.61 -1.70
CA ARG A 296 64.96 -67.87 -1.17
C ARG A 296 65.13 -69.09 -2.07
N GLY A 297 66.00 -69.05 -3.07
CA GLY A 297 66.34 -70.23 -3.89
C GLY A 297 65.29 -70.60 -4.93
N ASN A 298 64.62 -69.61 -5.53
CA ASN A 298 63.47 -69.82 -6.42
C ASN A 298 63.25 -68.66 -7.41
N GLU A 299 64.30 -67.94 -7.81
CA GLU A 299 64.19 -66.80 -8.74
C GLU A 299 64.80 -67.09 -10.12
N ASP A 300 64.25 -68.06 -10.86
CA ASP A 300 64.93 -68.56 -12.06
C ASP A 300 64.66 -67.76 -13.36
N CYS A 301 63.87 -66.68 -13.29
CA CYS A 301 63.37 -65.94 -14.46
C CYS A 301 63.61 -64.44 -14.37
N VAL A 302 63.96 -63.83 -15.49
CA VAL A 302 64.42 -62.43 -15.48
C VAL A 302 63.35 -61.46 -15.99
N GLU A 303 63.06 -60.45 -15.17
CA GLU A 303 62.28 -59.29 -15.53
C GLU A 303 63.16 -58.07 -15.83
N LEU A 304 62.65 -57.14 -16.63
CA LEU A 304 63.20 -55.81 -16.85
C LEU A 304 62.26 -54.78 -16.24
N SER A 305 62.77 -53.93 -15.34
CA SER A 305 62.00 -52.90 -14.64
C SER A 305 62.34 -51.48 -15.13
N PRO A 306 61.42 -50.77 -15.82
CA PRO A 306 61.71 -49.43 -16.34
C PRO A 306 61.89 -48.35 -15.25
N GLU A 307 61.56 -48.66 -13.98
CA GLU A 307 61.77 -47.75 -12.85
C GLU A 307 63.25 -47.68 -12.40
N LYS A 308 64.08 -48.62 -12.85
CA LYS A 308 65.52 -48.69 -12.55
C LYS A 308 66.35 -48.08 -13.68
N PRO A 309 67.62 -47.69 -13.44
CA PRO A 309 68.47 -47.13 -14.48
C PRO A 309 68.58 -48.06 -15.70
N THR A 310 68.47 -47.50 -16.91
CA THR A 310 68.32 -48.22 -18.19
C THR A 310 69.26 -49.40 -18.43
N GLU A 311 70.49 -49.37 -17.92
CA GLU A 311 71.49 -50.44 -18.10
C GLU A 311 71.76 -51.25 -16.82
N LYS A 312 70.90 -51.09 -15.80
CA LYS A 312 70.97 -51.73 -14.48
C LYS A 312 69.56 -52.00 -13.95
N ASN A 313 68.77 -52.70 -14.74
CA ASN A 313 67.34 -52.86 -14.50
C ASN A 313 66.81 -54.28 -14.69
N TRP A 314 67.70 -55.27 -14.82
CA TRP A 314 67.30 -56.67 -14.78
C TRP A 314 67.23 -57.16 -13.34
N ASN A 315 66.23 -57.97 -13.06
CA ASN A 315 66.02 -58.61 -11.78
C ASN A 315 65.59 -60.07 -12.04
N ASP A 316 66.21 -61.00 -11.34
CA ASP A 316 65.74 -62.38 -11.27
C ASP A 316 64.59 -62.45 -10.26
N ILE A 317 63.52 -63.18 -10.61
CA ILE A 317 62.33 -63.34 -9.78
C ILE A 317 61.67 -64.71 -10.03
N PRO A 318 60.73 -65.16 -9.18
CA PRO A 318 60.06 -66.43 -9.39
C PRO A 318 59.29 -66.45 -10.72
N CYS A 319 59.54 -67.46 -11.54
CA CYS A 319 58.91 -67.62 -12.87
C CYS A 319 57.37 -67.63 -12.85
N SER A 320 56.76 -67.95 -11.70
CA SER A 320 55.31 -67.96 -11.49
C SER A 320 54.68 -66.57 -11.45
N GLU A 321 55.49 -65.52 -11.21
CA GLU A 321 55.05 -64.13 -11.19
C GLU A 321 54.35 -63.75 -12.49
N LYS A 322 53.41 -62.80 -12.41
CA LYS A 322 52.67 -62.34 -13.58
C LYS A 322 53.22 -61.01 -14.04
N ARG A 323 53.90 -60.99 -15.19
CA ARG A 323 54.41 -59.77 -15.85
C ARG A 323 53.90 -59.66 -17.27
N LYS A 324 53.93 -58.44 -17.78
CA LYS A 324 53.87 -58.19 -19.23
C LYS A 324 55.09 -58.83 -19.88
N TRP A 325 55.10 -58.99 -21.20
CA TRP A 325 56.25 -59.59 -21.86
C TRP A 325 56.47 -59.02 -23.25
N ILE A 326 57.66 -59.27 -23.78
CA ILE A 326 58.05 -58.84 -25.11
C ILE A 326 58.41 -60.09 -25.90
N CYS A 327 57.76 -60.25 -27.06
CA CYS A 327 58.19 -61.23 -28.04
C CYS A 327 59.14 -60.57 -29.05
N GLU A 328 60.09 -61.35 -29.54
CA GLU A 328 60.99 -61.04 -30.64
C GLU A 328 60.85 -62.12 -31.72
N ASN A 329 60.93 -61.73 -33.00
CA ASN A 329 60.74 -62.59 -34.16
C ASN A 329 62.02 -62.82 -34.96
#